data_AF-A0A3N5JYS3-F1
#
_entry.id   AF-A0A3N5JYS3-F1
#
_cell.length_a   1.000
_cell.length_b   1.000
_cell.length_c   1.000
_cell.angle_alpha   90.00
_cell.angle_beta   90.00
_cell.angle_gamma   90.00
#
_symmetry.space_group_name_H-M   'P 1'
#
loop_
_entity.id
_entity.type
_entity.pdbx_description
1 polymer ?
#
loop_
_entity_poly.entity_id
_entity_poly.type
_entity_poly.pdbx_seq_one_letter_code
_entity_poly.pdbx_strand_id
1 'polypeptide(L)' 'MRRAQGGDAEAYGELVARHRAVALRVATVVLGSPDGADDVVQHATERAWKSMDTFDTTRPFRPWF' A
#
# COMPACT_ATOMS: atom_id res chain seq x y z
N MET A 1 0.95 4.12 11.70
CA MET A 1 0.02 2.97 11.64
C MET A 1 -1.26 3.23 12.42
N ARG A 2 -1.26 3.33 13.76
CA ARG A 2 -2.51 3.58 14.54
C ARG A 2 -3.33 4.77 14.07
N ARG A 3 -2.69 5.90 13.70
CA ARG A 3 -3.39 7.05 13.09
C ARG A 3 -4.06 6.70 11.76
N ALA A 4 -3.33 6.05 10.86
CA ALA A 4 -3.86 5.56 9.59
C ALA A 4 -5.05 4.60 9.76
N GLN A 5 -5.05 3.75 10.80
CA GLN A 5 -6.21 2.91 11.14
C GLN A 5 -7.40 3.72 11.65
N GLY A 6 -7.14 4.81 12.35
CA GLY A 6 -8.16 5.75 12.82
C GLY A 6 -8.71 6.67 11.72
N GLY A 7 -8.41 6.42 10.44
CA GLY A 7 -8.89 7.21 9.32
C GLY A 7 -8.07 8.47 9.00
N ASP A 8 -6.87 8.61 9.57
CA ASP A 8 -5.94 9.69 9.21
C ASP A 8 -5.31 9.43 7.84
N ALA A 9 -5.84 10.11 6.82
CA ALA A 9 -5.41 9.97 5.42
C ALA A 9 -3.97 10.44 5.19
N GLU A 10 -3.48 11.43 5.93
CA GLU A 10 -2.10 11.91 5.83
C GLU A 10 -1.13 10.85 6.37
N ALA A 11 -1.43 10.31 7.55
CA ALA A 11 -0.65 9.23 8.14
C ALA A 11 -0.64 7.96 7.27
N TYR A 12 -1.72 7.70 6.52
CA TYR A 12 -1.76 6.61 5.55
C TYR A 12 -0.94 6.91 4.30
N GLY A 13 -1.04 8.13 3.77
CA GLY A 13 -0.25 8.58 2.63
C GLY A 13 1.24 8.45 2.88
N GLU A 14 1.72 8.83 4.08
CA GLU A 14 3.12 8.61 4.47
C GLU A 14 3.50 7.13 4.54
N LEU A 15 2.61 6.28 5.05
CA LEU A 15 2.85 4.85 5.14
C LEU A 15 2.98 4.23 3.74
N VAL A 16 2.05 4.56 2.85
CA VAL A 16 2.07 4.12 1.45
C VAL A 16 3.31 4.64 0.73
N ALA A 17 3.66 5.92 0.89
CA ALA A 17 4.82 6.52 0.22
C ALA A 17 6.13 5.75 0.53
N ARG A 18 6.30 5.30 1.78
CA ARG A 18 7.45 4.48 2.20
C ARG A 18 7.51 3.10 1.52
N HIS A 19 6.36 2.57 1.11
CA HIS A 19 6.24 1.23 0.51
C HIS A 19 6.06 1.24 -1.02
N ARG A 20 5.64 2.37 -1.59
CA ARG A 20 5.29 2.54 -3.00
C ARG A 20 6.42 2.10 -3.94
N ALA A 21 7.66 2.49 -3.66
CA ALA A 21 8.80 2.14 -4.52
C ALA A 21 9.03 0.63 -4.63
N VAL A 22 8.71 -0.13 -3.59
CA VAL A 22 8.85 -1.59 -3.60
C VAL A 22 7.63 -2.27 -4.20
N ALA A 23 6.43 -1.77 -3.92
CA ALA A 23 5.21 -2.24 -4.57
C ALA A 23 5.28 -2.04 -6.10
N LEU A 24 5.81 -0.91 -6.57
CA LEU A 24 6.05 -0.67 -7.99
C LEU A 24 7.00 -1.70 -8.61
N ARG A 25 8.13 -2.00 -7.96
CA ARG A 25 9.06 -3.04 -8.46
C ARG A 25 8.38 -4.39 -8.56
N VAL A 26 7.60 -4.77 -7.54
CA VAL A 26 6.85 -6.03 -7.56
C VAL A 26 5.83 -6.03 -8.69
N ALA A 27 5.03 -4.97 -8.83
CA ALA A 27 4.03 -4.84 -9.89
C ALA A 27 4.66 -4.90 -11.28
N THR A 28 5.79 -4.21 -11.52
CA THR A 28 6.54 -4.27 -12.78
C THR A 28 7.03 -5.68 -13.09
N VAL A 29 7.55 -6.42 -12.10
CA VAL A 29 7.98 -7.81 -12.28
C VAL A 29 6.81 -8.72 -12.62
N VAL A 30 5.67 -8.54 -11.95
CA VAL A 30 4.45 -9.34 -12.16
C VAL A 30 3.81 -9.06 -13.53
N LEU A 31 3.77 -7.80 -13.94
CA LEU A 31 3.18 -7.39 -15.23
C LEU A 31 4.11 -7.65 -16.41
N GLY A 32 5.42 -7.77 -16.18
CA GLY A 32 6.41 -7.87 -17.24
C GLY A 32 6.69 -6.54 -17.97
N SER A 33 6.03 -5.45 -17.56
CA SER A 33 6.22 -4.10 -18.07
C SER A 33 6.03 -3.05 -16.96
N PRO A 34 6.68 -1.88 -17.07
CA PRO A 34 6.37 -0.74 -16.19
C PRO A 34 5.02 -0.11 -16.52
N ASP A 35 4.55 -0.26 -17.77
CA ASP A 35 3.28 0.26 -18.25
C ASP A 35 2.13 -0.47 -17.56
N GLY A 36 1.50 0.19 -16.58
CA GLY A 36 0.40 -0.35 -15.77
C GLY A 36 0.79 -0.69 -14.32
N ALA A 37 2.08 -0.69 -13.99
CA ALA A 37 2.52 -0.94 -12.61
C ALA A 37 2.03 0.13 -11.62
N ASP A 38 1.97 1.39 -12.07
CA ASP A 38 1.49 2.51 -11.26
C ASP A 38 0.00 2.39 -10.93
N ASP A 39 -0.81 2.00 -11.91
CA ASP A 39 -2.26 1.77 -11.78
C ASP A 39 -2.56 0.60 -10.83
N VAL A 40 -1.83 -0.51 -10.96
CA VAL A 40 -1.95 -1.65 -10.04
C VAL A 40 -1.59 -1.24 -8.61
N VAL A 41 -0.50 -0.49 -8.42
CA VAL A 41 -0.11 -0.01 -7.09
C VAL A 41 -1.15 0.96 -6.54
N GLN A 42 -1.70 1.85 -7.36
CA GLN A 42 -2.77 2.76 -6.95
C GLN A 42 -4.00 1.98 -6.46
N HIS A 43 -4.50 1.03 -7.25
CA HIS A 43 -5.62 0.18 -6.84
C HIS A 43 -5.32 -0.64 -5.58
N ALA A 44 -4.10 -1.16 -5.42
CA ALA A 44 -3.68 -1.84 -4.20
C ALA A 44 -3.75 -0.90 -2.98
N THR A 45 -3.29 0.34 -3.12
CA THR A 45 -3.36 1.34 -2.05
C THR A 45 -4.79 1.76 -1.70
N GLU A 46 -5.70 1.80 -2.66
CA GLU A 46 -7.12 2.06 -2.38
C GLU A 46 -7.76 0.90 -1.60
N ARG A 47 -7.44 -0.34 -1.97
CA ARG A 47 -7.94 -1.54 -1.27
C ARG A 47 -7.36 -1.66 0.14
N ALA A 48 -6.08 -1.37 0.29
CA ALA A 48 -5.42 -1.33 1.58
C ALA A 48 -6.03 -0.26 2.49
N TRP A 49 -6.35 0.94 1.96
CA TRP A 49 -7.05 1.98 2.74
C TRP A 49 -8.40 1.49 3.27
N LYS A 50 -9.20 0.86 2.41
CA LYS A 50 -10.52 0.31 2.77
C LYS A 50 -10.47 -0.82 3.80
N SER A 51 -9.31 -1.44 3.98
CA SER A 51 -9.12 -2.58 4.91
C SER A 51 -8.22 -2.24 6.10
N MET A 52 -7.74 -0.99 6.18
CA MET A 52 -6.70 -0.56 7.13
C MET A 52 -7.19 -0.58 8.59
N ASP A 53 -8.49 -0.37 8.80
CA ASP A 53 -9.18 -0.47 10.08
C ASP A 53 -9.06 -1.87 10.71
N THR A 54 -9.03 -2.91 9.88
CA THR A 54 -8.90 -4.31 10.31
C THR A 54 -7.45 -4.81 10.41
N PHE A 55 -6.48 -4.01 9.99
CA PHE A 55 -5.08 -4.42 9.97
C PHE A 55 -4.51 -4.66 11.38
N ASP A 56 -3.78 -5.75 11.57
CA ASP A 56 -3.07 -5.99 12.82
C ASP A 56 -1.72 -5.24 12.83
N THR A 57 -1.65 -4.13 13.55
CA THR A 57 -0.43 -3.30 13.62
C THR A 57 0.77 -3.94 14.31
N THR A 58 0.59 -5.11 14.92
CA THR A 58 1.71 -5.91 15.43
C THR A 58 2.43 -6.69 14.32
N ARG A 59 1.80 -6.81 13.14
CA ARG A 59 2.36 -7.48 11.97
C ARG A 59 3.04 -6.50 11.02
N PRO A 60 4.04 -6.95 10.25
CA PRO A 60 4.64 -6.13 9.21
C PRO A 60 3.60 -5.77 8.13
N PHE A 61 3.63 -4.52 7.68
CA PHE A 61 2.72 -4.01 6.64
C PHE A 61 3.06 -4.55 5.24
N ARG A 62 4.35 -4.69 4.92
CA ARG A 62 4.84 -5.15 3.61
C ARG A 62 4.23 -6.44 3.05
N PRO A 63 4.04 -7.53 3.82
CA PRO A 63 3.43 -8.75 3.28
C PRO A 63 1.90 -8.68 3.22
N TRP A 64 1.29 -7.71 3.88
CA TRP A 64 -0.15 -7.46 3.82
C TRP A 64 -0.54 -6.51 2.67
N PHE A 65 0.39 -5.62 2.30
CA PHE A 65 0.27 -4.62 1.25
C PHE A 65 0.98 -5.05 -0.04
#